data_AF-A0A9W4QS61-F1
#
_entry.id   AF-A0A9W4QS61-F1
#
_cell.length_a   1.000
_cell.length_b   1.000
_cell.length_c   1.000
_cell.angle_alpha   90.00
_cell.angle_beta   90.00
_cell.angle_gamma   90.00
#
_symmetry.space_group_name_H-M   'P 1'
#
loop_
_entity.id
_entity.type
_entity.pdbx_description
1 polymer ?
#
loop_
_entity_poly.entity_id
_entity_poly.type
_entity_poly.pdbx_seq_one_letter_code
_entity_poly.pdbx_strand_id
1 'polypeptide(L)' 'MGSIHTGLAPYWAQQLGKNSLVAYQESKRGGVLYCKIESERVLISGYAVKYLEGVIEA' A
#
# COMPACT_ATOMS: atom_id res chain seq x y z
N MET A 1 6.49 3.15 2.87
CA MET A 1 5.80 2.74 4.12
C MET A 1 4.30 2.80 3.87
N GLY A 2 3.46 1.90 4.39
CA GLY A 2 2.03 1.87 4.05
C GLY A 2 1.31 3.20 4.29
N SER A 3 1.48 3.81 5.48
CA SER A 3 0.82 5.07 5.85
C SER A 3 1.16 6.26 4.96
N ILE A 4 2.37 6.36 4.38
CA ILE A 4 2.72 7.49 3.50
C ILE A 4 1.82 7.55 2.24
N HIS A 5 1.23 6.42 1.87
CA HIS A 5 0.35 6.34 0.70
C HIS A 5 -1.02 6.98 0.95
N THR A 6 -1.40 7.28 2.20
CA THR A 6 -2.64 8.04 2.46
C THR A 6 -2.57 9.47 1.93
N GLY A 7 -1.37 10.07 1.88
CA GLY A 7 -1.13 11.37 1.26
C GLY A 7 -0.69 11.28 -0.21
N LEU A 8 0.17 10.30 -0.55
CA LEU A 8 0.70 10.18 -1.91
C LEU A 8 -0.35 9.69 -2.92
N ALA A 9 -1.25 8.78 -2.54
CA ALA A 9 -2.23 8.23 -3.48
C ALA A 9 -3.22 9.30 -3.97
N PRO A 10 -3.83 10.16 -3.13
CA PRO A 10 -4.67 11.27 -3.61
C PRO A 10 -3.91 12.26 -4.50
N TYR A 11 -2.67 12.60 -4.16
CA TYR A 11 -1.84 13.47 -4.97
C TYR A 11 -1.67 12.90 -6.40
N TRP A 12 -1.21 11.66 -6.51
CA TRP A 12 -1.01 11.02 -7.81
C TRP A 12 -2.32 10.69 -8.53
N ALA A 13 -3.40 10.44 -7.81
CA ALA A 13 -4.72 10.24 -8.40
C ALA A 13 -5.19 11.49 -9.15
N GLN A 14 -4.96 12.67 -8.57
CA GLN A 14 -5.22 13.95 -9.21
C GLN A 14 -4.31 14.17 -10.43
N GLN A 15 -3.00 13.93 -10.29
CA GLN A 15 -2.04 14.12 -11.39
C GLN A 15 -2.33 13.19 -12.58
N LEU A 16 -2.78 11.96 -12.32
CA LEU A 16 -2.96 10.91 -13.33
C LEU A 16 -4.41 10.75 -13.80
N GLY A 17 -5.37 11.44 -13.18
CA GLY A 17 -6.80 11.29 -13.45
C GLY A 17 -7.33 9.89 -13.14
N LYS A 18 -6.84 9.23 -12.08
CA LYS A 18 -7.16 7.83 -11.75
C LYS A 18 -7.48 7.65 -10.27
N ASN A 19 -8.57 6.96 -9.96
CA ASN A 19 -8.95 6.61 -8.59
C ASN A 19 -8.41 5.25 -8.13
N SER A 20 -7.74 4.51 -9.02
CA SER A 20 -7.07 3.26 -8.69
C SER A 20 -5.63 3.32 -9.18
N LEU A 21 -4.70 3.11 -8.26
CA LEU A 21 -3.27 3.24 -8.48
C LEU A 21 -2.57 1.96 -8.03
N VAL A 22 -1.54 1.57 -8.77
CA VAL A 22 -0.57 0.57 -8.35
C VAL A 22 0.71 1.32 -8.04
N ALA A 23 1.16 1.24 -6.79
CA ALA A 23 2.37 1.87 -6.31
C ALA A 23 3.47 0.82 -6.11
N TYR A 24 4.70 1.17 -6.48
CA TYR A 24 5.89 0.37 -6.20
C TYR A 24 6.76 1.10 -5.16
N GLN A 25 7.03 0.45 -4.04
CA GLN A 25 7.92 0.96 -3.00
C GLN A 25 9.36 0.59 -3.34
N GLU A 26 10.05 1.51 -4.01
CA GLU A 26 11.47 1.37 -4.37
C GLU A 26 12.35 1.32 -3.12
N SER A 27 12.68 0.10 -2.70
CA SER A 27 13.58 -0.19 -1.58
C SER A 27 14.27 -1.51 -1.86
N LYS A 28 15.36 -1.83 -1.15
CA LYS A 28 16.07 -3.12 -1.34
C LYS A 28 15.15 -4.35 -1.23
N ARG A 29 14.06 -4.26 -0.47
CA ARG A 29 13.07 -5.35 -0.30
C ARG A 29 11.90 -5.27 -1.28
N GLY A 30 11.72 -4.14 -1.97
CA GLY A 30 10.57 -3.86 -2.83
C GLY A 30 9.23 -3.86 -2.09
N GLY A 31 8.16 -3.72 -2.86
CA GLY A 31 6.79 -3.88 -2.38
C GLY A 31 5.78 -3.25 -3.33
N VAL A 32 4.80 -4.03 -3.77
CA VAL A 32 3.67 -3.54 -4.56
C VAL A 32 2.50 -3.27 -3.63
N LEU A 33 1.92 -2.07 -3.75
CA LEU A 33 0.71 -1.66 -3.05
C LEU A 33 -0.36 -1.28 -4.06
N TYR A 34 -1.60 -1.61 -3.74
CA TYR A 34 -2.78 -1.19 -4.48
C TYR A 34 -3.49 -0.12 -3.67
N CYS A 35 -3.72 1.03 -4.28
CA CYS A 35 -4.39 2.15 -3.63
C CYS A 35 -5.68 2.48 -4.39
N LYS A 36 -6.79 2.57 -3.67
CA LYS A 36 -8.06 3.05 -4.20
C LYS A 36 -8.48 4.29 -3.44
N ILE A 37 -8.77 5.36 -4.17
CA ILE A 37 -9.26 6.62 -3.63
C ILE A 37 -10.79 6.51 -3.60
N GLU A 38 -11.35 6.60 -2.40
CA GLU A 38 -12.78 6.75 -2.13
C GLU A 38 -12.98 8.09 -1.42
N SER A 39 -14.17 8.68 -1.49
CA SER A 39 -14.47 10.08 -1.12
C SER A 39 -13.55 10.68 -0.04
N GLU A 40 -13.60 10.15 1.19
CA GLU A 40 -12.82 10.64 2.34
C GLU A 40 -11.74 9.63 2.81
N ARG A 41 -11.43 8.61 2.01
CA ARG A 41 -10.58 7.48 2.43
C ARG A 41 -9.68 6.97 1.31
N VAL A 42 -8.50 6.49 1.71
CA VAL A 42 -7.61 5.72 0.84
C VAL A 42 -7.60 4.28 1.31
N LEU A 43 -8.12 3.37 0.49
CA LEU A 43 -7.96 1.94 0.74
C LEU A 43 -6.59 1.51 0.22
N ILE A 44 -5.82 0.85 1.08
CA ILE A 44 -4.48 0.35 0.77
C ILE A 44 -4.47 -1.16 0.98
N SER A 45 -4.03 -1.90 -0.03
CA SER A 45 -3.86 -3.34 0.05
C SER A 45 -2.56 -3.80 -0.60
N GLY A 46 -2.15 -5.03 -0.29
CA GLY A 46 -0.94 -5.65 -0.81
C GLY A 46 -0.93 -7.13 -0.46
N TYR A 47 -0.04 -7.89 -1.09
CA TYR A 47 0.12 -9.31 -0.78
C TYR A 47 1.03 -9.49 0.43
N ALA A 48 0.69 -10.48 1.26
CA ALA A 48 1.52 -10.92 2.38
C ALA A 48 2.04 -12.34 2.11
N VAL A 49 3.23 -12.64 2.62
CA VAL A 49 3.83 -13.97 2.56
C VAL A 49 4.16 -14.41 3.99
N LYS A 50 3.71 -15.60 4.38
CA LYS A 50 4.02 -16.19 5.68
C LYS A 50 5.48 -16.62 5.68
N TYR A 51 6.29 -16.02 6.55
CA TYR A 51 7.71 -16.37 6.71
C TYR A 51 7.90 -17.52 7.71
N LEU A 52 7.21 -17.45 8.84
CA LEU A 52 7.33 -18.40 9.94
C LEU A 52 5.98 -18.57 10.64
N GLU A 53 5.74 -19.76 11.17
CA GLU A 53 4.65 -20.09 12.08
C GLU A 53 5.23 -20.89 13.25
N GLY A 54 4.81 -20.60 14.47
CA GLY A 54 5.34 -21.25 15.67
C GLY A 54 4.61 -20.83 16.94
N VAL A 55 4.99 -21.45 18.06
CA VAL A 55 4.42 -21.22 19.40
C VAL A 55 5.51 -20.65 20.31
N ILE A 56 5.17 -19.63 21.10
CA ILE A 56 6.04 -19.08 22.14
C ILE A 56 5.52 -19.59 23.49
N GLU A 57 6.35 -20.35 24.20
CA GLU A 57 6.07 -20.83 25.56
C GLU A 57 6.77 -19.93 26.59
N ALA A 58 6.23 -19.89 27.81
CA ALA A 58 6.70 -19.05 28.91
C ALA A 58 7.94 -19.64 29.62
#